data_AF-A0A8S0T6N5-F1
#
_entry.id   AF-A0A8S0T6N5-F1
#
_cell.length_a   1.000
_cell.length_b   1.000
_cell.length_c   1.000
_cell.angle_alpha   90.00
_cell.angle_beta   90.00
_cell.angle_gamma   90.00
#
_symmetry.space_group_name_H-M   'P 1'
#
loop_
_entity.id
_entity.type
_entity.pdbx_description
1 polymer ?
#
loop_
_entity_poly.entity_id
_entity_poly.type
_entity_poly.pdbx_seq_one_letter_code
_entity_poly.pdbx_strand_id
1 'polypeptide(L)' 'MVGIHERRLRKCLSKLKGIEKVEVDGNSQKVAVTGYAHRNKILKAVRRAGLKADFWSPQNDLLNAYAYGSLRFNNINFF' A
#
# COMPACT_ATOMS: atom_id res chain seq x y z
N MET A 1 -14.54 5.57 -5.06
CA MET A 1 -13.22 5.54 -4.39
C MET A 1 -13.26 4.46 -3.32
N VAL A 2 -12.65 3.30 -3.58
CA VAL A 2 -12.53 2.26 -2.54
C VAL A 2 -11.31 2.61 -1.71
N GLY A 3 -11.55 3.42 -0.67
CA GLY A 3 -10.54 3.68 0.35
C GLY A 3 -10.09 2.35 0.96
N ILE A 4 -8.82 2.28 1.35
CA ILE A 4 -8.23 1.16 2.06
C ILE A 4 -9.24 0.56 3.04
N HIS A 5 -9.43 -0.76 3.00
CA HIS A 5 -10.26 -1.47 3.98
C HIS A 5 -9.56 -1.47 5.36
N GLU A 6 -9.54 -0.31 6.02
CA GLU A 6 -8.82 -0.04 7.26
C GLU A 6 -9.20 -1.05 8.35
N ARG A 7 -10.48 -1.36 8.49
CA ARG A 7 -10.96 -2.34 9.47
C ARG A 7 -10.37 -3.73 9.25
N ARG A 8 -10.22 -4.15 7.99
CA ARG A 8 -9.62 -5.45 7.63
C ARG A 8 -8.10 -5.42 7.84
N LEU A 9 -7.46 -4.31 7.49
CA LEU A 9 -6.03 -4.11 7.70
C LEU A 9 -5.68 -4.14 9.19
N ARG A 10 -6.36 -3.35 10.03
CA ARG A 10 -6.16 -3.33 11.48
C ARG A 10 -6.38 -4.71 12.10
N LYS A 11 -7.42 -5.44 11.66
CA LYS A 11 -7.69 -6.82 12.12
C LYS A 11 -6.61 -7.82 11.68
N CYS A 12 -5.95 -7.57 10.55
CA CYS A 12 -4.84 -8.40 10.08
C CYS A 12 -3.57 -8.13 10.89
N LEU A 13 -3.23 -6.85 11.06
CA LEU A 13 -2.03 -6.42 11.76
C LEU A 13 -2.10 -6.70 13.26
N SER A 14 -3.28 -6.61 13.89
CA SER A 14 -3.45 -6.93 15.31
C SER A 14 -3.14 -8.38 15.67
N LYS A 15 -3.14 -9.30 14.69
CA LYS A 15 -2.77 -10.71 14.89
C LYS A 15 -1.26 -10.94 14.88
N LEU A 16 -0.47 -9.97 14.43
CA LEU A 16 0.98 -10.08 14.36
C LEU A 16 1.60 -9.67 15.71
N LYS A 17 2.47 -10.53 16.25
CA LYS A 17 3.26 -10.19 17.44
C LYS A 17 4.33 -9.15 17.10
N GLY A 18 4.53 -8.20 18.00
CA GLY A 18 5.57 -7.17 17.90
C GLY A 18 5.18 -5.93 17.10
N ILE A 19 3.89 -5.72 16.84
CA ILE A 19 3.37 -4.44 16.32
C ILE A 19 2.89 -3.61 17.50
N GLU A 20 3.36 -2.37 17.60
CA GLU A 20 2.99 -1.43 18.66
C GLU A 20 2.01 -0.38 18.15
N LYS A 21 2.28 0.20 16.98
CA LYS A 21 1.46 1.26 16.39
C LYS A 21 1.20 1.00 14.92
N VAL A 22 -0.01 1.33 14.48
CA VAL A 22 -0.41 1.31 13.07
C VAL A 22 -1.08 2.64 12.74
N GLU A 23 -0.49 3.37 11.82
CA GLU A 23 -1.03 4.63 11.29
C GLU A 23 -1.48 4.38 9.85
N VAL A 24 -2.67 4.87 9.51
CA VAL A 24 -3.28 4.68 8.20
C VAL A 24 -3.63 6.04 7.63
N ASP A 25 -2.99 6.39 6.52
CA ASP A 25 -3.29 7.58 5.75
C ASP A 25 -4.20 7.18 4.59
N GLY A 26 -5.51 7.35 4.77
CA GLY A 26 -6.51 7.02 3.75
C GLY A 26 -6.38 7.85 2.47
N ASN A 27 -5.94 9.11 2.58
CA ASN A 27 -5.76 10.02 1.46
C ASN A 27 -4.62 9.58 0.53
N SER A 28 -3.46 9.23 1.11
CA SER A 28 -2.27 8.80 0.37
C SER A 28 -2.20 7.29 0.16
N GLN A 29 -3.24 6.56 0.59
CA GLN A 29 -3.28 5.10 0.62
C GLN A 29 -2.02 4.46 1.25
N LYS A 30 -1.47 5.11 2.29
CA LYS A 30 -0.23 4.71 2.94
C LYS A 30 -0.52 4.13 4.32
N VAL A 31 0.26 3.13 4.70
CA VAL A 31 0.20 2.52 6.03
C VAL A 31 1.59 2.53 6.63
N ALA A 32 1.73 3.14 7.80
CA ALA A 32 2.93 3.07 8.60
C ALA A 32 2.71 2.12 9.78
N VAL A 33 3.67 1.22 9.99
CA VAL A 33 3.63 0.24 11.08
C VAL A 33 4.89 0.43 11.91
N THR A 34 4.71 0.66 13.21
CA THR A 34 5.79 0.82 14.18
C THR A 34 5.83 -0.40 15.09
N GLY A 35 7.03 -0.96 15.27
CA GLY A 35 7.28 -2.09 16.16
C GLY A 35 8.46 -2.95 15.68
N TYR A 36 8.65 -4.08 16.34
CA TYR A 36 9.77 -5.01 16.13
C TYR A 36 9.44 -6.16 15.17
N ALA A 37 8.26 -6.14 14.55
CA ALA A 37 7.82 -7.18 13.64
C ALA A 37 8.59 -7.14 12.30
N HIS A 38 9.01 -8.31 11.81
CA HIS A 38 9.74 -8.41 10.55
C HIS A 38 8.90 -7.97 9.34
N ARG A 39 9.42 -7.04 8.53
CA ARG A 39 8.73 -6.43 7.37
C ARG A 39 8.07 -7.44 6.41
N ASN A 40 8.77 -8.53 6.07
CA ASN A 40 8.22 -9.56 5.17
C ASN A 40 7.02 -10.32 5.79
N LYS A 41 6.97 -10.48 7.12
CA LYS A 41 5.81 -11.10 7.78
C LYS A 41 4.59 -10.19 7.69
N ILE A 42 4.79 -8.89 7.87
CA ILE A 42 3.75 -7.86 7.71
C ILE A 42 3.17 -7.91 6.29
N LEU A 43 4.04 -7.84 5.28
CA LEU A 43 3.60 -7.89 3.87
C LEU A 43 2.82 -9.18 3.54
N LYS A 44 3.31 -10.34 3.99
CA LYS A 44 2.62 -11.62 3.79
C LYS A 44 1.25 -11.65 4.48
N ALA A 45 1.13 -11.09 5.68
CA ALA A 45 -0.14 -11.04 6.40
C ALA A 45 -1.17 -10.18 5.64
N VAL A 46 -0.75 -9.00 5.17
CA VAL A 46 -1.62 -8.08 4.41
C VAL A 46 -2.08 -8.74 3.10
N ARG A 47 -1.18 -9.40 2.38
CA ARG A 47 -1.53 -10.17 1.16
C ARG A 47 -2.49 -11.32 1.45
N ARG A 48 -2.31 -12.04 2.56
CA ARG A 48 -3.25 -13.08 3.02
C ARG A 48 -4.64 -12.53 3.37
N ALA A 49 -4.74 -11.27 3.77
CA ALA A 49 -6.02 -10.60 3.98
C ALA A 49 -6.71 -10.20 2.66
N GLY A 50 -6.11 -10.49 1.50
CA GLY A 50 -6.62 -10.11 0.18
C GLY A 50 -6.38 -8.64 -0.16
N LEU A 51 -5.47 -7.97 0.55
CA LEU A 51 -5.07 -6.59 0.28
C LEU A 51 -3.80 -6.60 -0.57
N LYS A 52 -3.80 -5.88 -1.69
CA LYS A 52 -2.57 -5.60 -2.44
C LYS A 52 -1.77 -4.58 -1.65
N ALA A 53 -0.57 -4.95 -1.26
CA ALA A 53 0.37 -4.09 -0.56
C ALA A 53 1.77 -4.40 -1.06
N ASP A 54 2.57 -3.34 -1.17
CA ASP A 54 3.97 -3.34 -1.53
C ASP A 54 4.74 -2.43 -0.55
N PHE A 55 6.06 -2.58 -0.50
CA PHE A 55 6.88 -1.75 0.36
C PHE A 55 6.92 -0.31 -0.19
N TRP A 56 6.76 0.63 0.71
CA TRP A 56 6.91 2.04 0.40
C TRP A 56 8.39 2.37 0.16
N SER A 57 8.72 2.88 -1.02
CA SER A 57 10.04 3.41 -1.37
C SER A 57 9.89 4.84 -1.89
N PRO A 58 10.62 5.83 -1.35
CA PRO A 58 10.56 7.22 -1.83
C PRO A 58 10.87 7.38 -3.33
N GLN A 59 11.71 6.51 -3.89
CA GLN A 59 12.03 6.53 -5.33
C GLN A 59 10.84 6.12 -6.21
N ASN A 60 9.88 5.35 -5.67
CA ASN A 60 8.73 4.87 -6.41
C ASN A 60 7.72 6.00 -6.69
N ASP A 61 7.64 7.02 -5.85
CA ASP A 61 6.75 8.16 -6.09
C ASP A 61 7.18 8.97 -7.32
N LEU A 62 8.48 9.24 -7.45
CA LEU A 62 9.01 9.94 -8.61
C LEU A 62 8.78 9.12 -9.89
N LEU A 63 9.11 7.83 -9.86
CA LEU A 63 8.94 6.94 -11.02
C LEU A 63 7.47 6.77 -11.39
N ASN A 64 6.56 6.69 -10.41
CA ASN A 64 5.12 6.65 -10.64
C ASN A 64 4.61 7.99 -11.20
N ALA A 65 5.08 9.14 -10.70
CA ALA A 65 4.75 10.45 -11.25
C ALA A 65 5.23 10.61 -12.71
N TYR A 66 6.44 10.14 -13.02
CA TYR A 66 6.95 10.10 -14.40
C TYR A 66 6.18 9.11 -15.29
N ALA A 67 5.80 7.93 -14.77
CA ALA A 67 5.00 6.95 -15.50
C ALA A 67 3.57 7.44 -15.78
N TYR A 68 2.92 8.10 -14.82
CA TYR A 68 1.63 8.75 -15.00
C TYR A 68 1.69 9.89 -16.03
N GLY A 69 2.83 10.58 -16.15
CA GLY A 69 3.07 11.59 -17.19
C GLY A 69 3.25 11.02 -18.60
N SER A 70 3.76 9.79 -18.72
CA SER A 70 4.07 9.15 -20.01
C SER A 70 2.93 8.28 -20.57
N LEU A 71 2.06 7.73 -19.72
CA LEU A 71 1.03 6.75 -20.13
C LEU A 71 -0.34 7.33 -20.56
N ARG A 72 -0.50 8.66 -20.68
CA ARG A 72 -1.78 9.31 -21.07
C ARG A 72 -1.85 9.83 -22.52
N PHE A 73 -0.79 9.74 -23.32
CA PHE A 73 -0.83 10.07 -24.76
C PHE A 73 -0.78 8.81 -25.63
N ASN A 74 -1.77 7.93 -25.51
CA ASN A 74 -2.08 6.99 -26.59
C ASN A 74 -3.60 6.92 -26.75
N ASN A 75 -4.19 8.05 -27.13
CA ASN A 75 -5.50 8.07 -27.78
C ASN A 75 -5.24 7.93 -29.28
N ILE A 76 -5.06 6.70 -29.75
CA ILE A 76 -5.08 6.42 -31.20
C ILE A 76 -6.52 6.04 -31.53
N ASN A 77 -7.29 7.03 -31.98
CA ASN A 77 -8.52 6.77 -32.73
C ASN A 77 -8.13 6.15 -34.08
N PHE A 78 -8.69 5.00 -34.43
CA PHE A 78 -8.60 4.43 -35.77
C PHE A 78 -9.94 4.64 -36.48
N PHE A 79 -9.87 5.18 -37.72
CA PHE A 79 -10.89 5.01 -38.76
C PHE A 79 -10.66 3.68 -39.48
#